data_AF-A0A0G1WE69-F1
#
_entry.id   AF-A0A0G1WE69-F1
#
_cell.length_a   1.000
_cell.length_b   1.000
_cell.length_c   1.000
_cell.angle_alpha   90.00
_cell.angle_beta   90.00
_cell.angle_gamma   90.00
#
_symmetry.space_group_name_H-M   'P 1'
#
loop_
_entity.id
_entity.type
_entity.pdbx_description
1 polymer ?
#
loop_
_entity_poly.entity_id
_entity_poly.type
_entity_poly.pdbx_seq_one_letter_code
_entity_poly.pdbx_strand_id
1 'polypeptide(L)'
;MSTNSGPIYDFDAVSLAVASPEEILSWSHGEVKKPETINYRTQKPERDGLFCEKIFGPTKNWECYCGKYKRIRYKGVICEKCGVLISPLKQ
;
A
#
# COMPACT_ATOMS: atom_id res chain seq x y z
N MET A 1 -1.35 22.14 -23.61
CA MET A 1 -1.58 20.80 -23.05
C MET A 1 -2.11 20.95 -21.64
N SER A 2 -3.35 20.53 -21.39
CA SER A 2 -3.99 20.60 -20.07
C SER A 2 -3.50 19.44 -19.20
N THR A 3 -2.74 19.73 -18.15
CA THR A 3 -2.40 18.75 -17.10
C THR A 3 -3.33 18.98 -15.92
N ASN A 4 -4.26 18.07 -15.72
CA ASN A 4 -5.22 18.10 -14.62
C ASN A 4 -4.71 17.15 -13.52
N SER A 5 -4.32 17.66 -12.33
CA SER A 5 -4.04 16.81 -11.16
C SER A 5 -4.02 17.59 -9.82
N GLY A 6 -5.21 17.93 -9.30
CA GLY A 6 -5.48 18.31 -7.88
C GLY A 6 -4.91 19.66 -7.39
N PRO A 7 -5.49 20.30 -6.36
CA PRO A 7 -4.89 21.49 -5.78
C PRO A 7 -3.67 21.07 -4.97
N ILE A 8 -2.48 21.37 -5.48
CA ILE A 8 -1.33 21.61 -4.62
C ILE A 8 -1.73 22.85 -3.80
N TYR A 9 -1.99 22.68 -2.51
CA TYR A 9 -2.16 23.83 -1.65
C TYR A 9 -0.82 24.57 -1.63
N ASP A 10 -0.79 25.79 -2.16
CA ASP A 10 0.33 26.69 -1.89
C ASP A 10 0.37 26.88 -0.37
N PHE A 11 1.50 26.50 0.22
CA PHE A 11 1.77 26.65 1.65
C PHE A 11 2.71 27.84 1.85
N ASP A 12 2.40 28.71 2.80
CA ASP A 12 3.22 29.88 3.09
C ASP A 12 4.51 29.52 3.87
N ALA A 13 4.53 28.39 4.57
CA ALA A 13 5.65 27.94 5.40
C ALA A 13 5.69 26.41 5.59
N VAL A 14 6.89 25.89 5.90
CA VAL A 14 7.14 24.48 6.26
C VAL A 14 7.88 24.45 7.60
N SER A 15 7.44 23.58 8.51
CA SER A 15 8.09 23.36 9.81
C SER A 15 8.67 21.95 9.92
N LEU A 16 9.77 21.82 10.66
CA LEU A 16 10.38 20.53 11.01
C LEU A 16 10.25 20.30 12.51
N ALA A 17 9.82 19.10 12.88
CA ALA A 17 9.71 18.65 14.26
C ALA A 17 10.12 17.18 14.37
N VAL A 18 10.51 16.76 15.57
CA VAL A 18 10.79 15.34 15.85
C VAL A 18 9.46 14.61 16.01
N ALA A 19 9.28 13.53 15.26
CA ALA A 19 8.09 12.70 15.35
C ALA A 19 8.11 11.85 16.63
N SER A 20 7.00 11.87 17.35
CA SER A 20 6.75 10.97 18.48
C SER A 20 6.47 9.54 18.00
N PRO A 21 6.61 8.53 18.89
CA PRO A 21 6.24 7.15 18.57
C PRO A 21 4.77 7.00 18.13
N GLU A 22 3.87 7.78 18.74
CA GLU A 22 2.43 7.78 18.42
C GLU A 22 2.18 8.31 17.01
N GLU A 23 2.86 9.38 16.61
CA GLU A 23 2.78 9.92 15.24
C GLU A 23 3.29 8.92 14.20
N ILE A 24 4.43 8.28 14.47
CA ILE A 24 4.99 7.25 13.56
C ILE A 24 3.99 6.10 13.37
N LEU A 25 3.36 5.64 14.45
CA LEU A 25 2.33 4.60 14.39
C LEU A 25 1.09 5.06 13.64
N SER A 26 0.70 6.33 13.77
CA SER A 26 -0.45 6.91 13.05
C SER A 26 -0.25 6.95 11.53
N TRP A 27 0.99 7.08 11.05
CA TRP A 27 1.33 7.04 9.62
C TRP A 27 1.40 5.61 9.08
N SER A 28 1.65 4.65 9.96
CA SER A 28 1.80 3.25 9.59
C SER A 28 0.45 2.63 9.20
N HIS A 29 0.49 1.83 8.13
CA HIS A 29 -0.67 1.07 7.65
C HIS A 29 -0.55 -0.43 8.02
N GLY A 30 0.47 -0.79 8.79
CA GLY A 30 0.73 -2.16 9.22
C GLY A 30 2.18 -2.38 9.64
N GLU A 31 2.42 -3.46 10.38
CA GLU A 31 3.72 -3.82 10.93
C GLU A 31 4.43 -4.85 10.04
N VAL A 32 5.69 -4.60 9.69
CA VAL A 32 6.57 -5.57 9.03
C VAL A 32 7.25 -6.42 10.11
N LYS A 33 7.09 -7.74 10.03
CA LYS A 33 7.63 -8.70 11.03
C LYS A 33 8.84 -9.46 10.54
N LYS A 34 9.10 -9.38 9.25
CA LYS A 34 9.95 -10.29 8.49
C LYS A 34 10.85 -9.48 7.56
N PRO A 35 12.17 -9.74 7.51
CA PRO A 35 13.09 -8.99 6.66
C PRO A 35 13.01 -9.39 5.18
N GLU A 36 12.25 -10.42 4.83
CA GLU A 36 12.15 -10.93 3.46
C GLU A 36 11.43 -9.92 2.55
N THR A 37 11.85 -9.89 1.28
CA THR A 37 11.35 -8.95 0.27
C THR A 37 10.40 -9.65 -0.71
N ILE A 38 10.96 -10.34 -1.70
CA ILE A 38 10.26 -11.05 -2.76
C ILE A 38 10.74 -12.49 -2.82
N ASN A 39 9.83 -13.39 -3.17
CA ASN A 39 10.15 -14.77 -3.41
C ASN A 39 10.97 -14.92 -4.71
N TYR A 40 12.15 -15.53 -4.62
CA TYR A 40 13.06 -15.66 -5.78
C TYR A 40 12.46 -16.39 -6.99
N ARG A 41 11.57 -17.36 -6.76
CA ARG A 41 10.99 -18.17 -7.84
C ARG A 41 9.72 -17.55 -8.41
N THR A 42 8.83 -17.10 -7.54
CA THR A 42 7.51 -16.61 -7.96
C THR A 42 7.48 -15.11 -8.23
N GLN A 43 8.53 -14.38 -7.85
CA GLN A 43 8.61 -12.91 -7.93
C GLN A 43 7.45 -12.22 -7.21
N LYS A 44 6.82 -12.92 -6.26
CA LYS A 44 5.73 -12.40 -5.44
C LYS A 44 6.28 -11.86 -4.14
N PRO A 45 5.73 -10.75 -3.60
CA PRO A 45 6.10 -10.25 -2.29
C PRO A 45 5.84 -11.27 -1.19
N GLU A 46 6.74 -11.33 -0.22
CA GLU A 46 6.59 -12.21 0.93
C GLU A 46 5.57 -11.67 1.93
N ARG A 47 4.83 -12.57 2.59
CA ARG A 47 3.81 -12.19 3.57
C ARG A 47 4.47 -11.69 4.85
N ASP A 48 3.99 -10.57 5.35
CA ASP A 48 4.53 -9.83 6.51
C ASP A 48 5.97 -9.32 6.32
N GLY A 49 6.49 -9.40 5.08
CA GLY A 49 7.79 -8.89 4.68
C GLY A 49 7.79 -7.41 4.27
N LEU A 50 8.94 -6.92 3.83
CA LEU A 50 9.18 -5.50 3.48
C LEU A 50 8.29 -4.99 2.33
N PHE A 51 7.80 -5.88 1.47
CA PHE A 51 6.92 -5.53 0.35
C PHE A 51 5.51 -6.12 0.49
N CYS A 52 5.08 -6.44 1.72
CA CYS A 52 3.80 -7.10 1.94
C CYS A 52 2.61 -6.30 1.38
N GLU A 53 1.88 -6.89 0.43
CA GLU A 53 0.74 -6.24 -0.23
C GLU A 53 -0.41 -5.87 0.72
N LYS A 54 -0.47 -6.50 1.90
CA LYS A 54 -1.45 -6.17 2.94
C LYS A 54 -1.21 -4.78 3.53
N ILE A 55 0.06 -4.39 3.67
CA ILE A 55 0.48 -3.14 4.31
C ILE A 55 0.52 -2.02 3.28
N PHE A 56 1.18 -2.28 2.14
CA PHE A 56 1.47 -1.24 1.15
C PHE A 56 0.44 -1.18 0.01
N GLY A 57 -0.36 -2.23 -0.17
CA GLY A 57 -1.33 -2.35 -1.26
C GLY A 57 -0.94 -3.39 -2.31
N PRO A 58 -1.84 -3.68 -3.26
CA PRO A 58 -1.64 -4.73 -4.26
C PRO A 58 -0.56 -4.36 -5.29
N THR A 59 0.24 -5.32 -5.76
CA THR A 59 1.20 -5.11 -6.86
C THR A 59 0.50 -5.00 -8.23
N LYS A 60 -0.76 -5.46 -8.33
CA LYS A 60 -1.56 -5.41 -9.57
C LYS A 60 -2.85 -4.64 -9.35
N ASN A 61 -3.21 -3.82 -10.34
CA ASN A 61 -4.45 -3.08 -10.33
C ASN A 61 -5.66 -4.00 -10.11
N TRP A 62 -6.43 -3.72 -9.06
CA TRP A 62 -7.68 -4.41 -8.75
C TRP A 62 -7.56 -5.94 -8.57
N GLU A 63 -6.40 -6.44 -8.16
CA GLU A 63 -6.18 -7.87 -7.92
C GLU A 63 -5.50 -8.08 -6.56
N CYS A 64 -5.99 -9.06 -5.78
CA CYS A 64 -5.36 -9.45 -4.52
C CYS A 64 -4.26 -10.49 -4.73
N TYR A 65 -3.32 -10.57 -3.79
CA TYR A 65 -2.21 -11.54 -3.75
C TYR A 65 -2.56 -12.98 -4.17
N CYS A 66 -3.65 -13.51 -3.61
CA CYS A 66 -4.07 -14.90 -3.79
C CYS A 66 -4.88 -15.14 -5.07
N GLY A 67 -5.28 -14.08 -5.77
CA GLY A 67 -6.05 -14.15 -7.01
C GLY A 67 -7.54 -14.48 -6.83
N LYS A 68 -8.08 -14.58 -5.60
CA LYS A 68 -9.52 -14.80 -5.34
C LYS A 68 -10.37 -13.66 -5.92
N TYR A 69 -9.98 -12.42 -5.62
CA TYR A 69 -10.62 -11.21 -6.10
C TYR A 69 -9.77 -10.56 -7.19
N LYS A 70 -10.39 -10.33 -8.35
CA LYS A 70 -9.79 -9.74 -9.54
C LYS A 70 -10.78 -8.80 -10.23
N ARG A 71 -10.25 -7.77 -10.91
CA ARG A 71 -10.99 -6.75 -11.68
C ARG A 71 -11.68 -5.72 -10.77
N ILE A 72 -12.05 -4.60 -11.39
CA ILE A 72 -12.56 -3.39 -10.72
C ILE A 72 -13.87 -3.59 -9.95
N ARG A 73 -14.65 -4.65 -10.23
CA ARG A 73 -15.94 -4.93 -9.56
C ARG A 73 -15.80 -5.18 -8.05
N TYR A 74 -14.62 -5.58 -7.58
CA TYR A 74 -14.33 -5.80 -6.16
C TYR A 74 -13.62 -4.60 -5.51
N LYS A 75 -13.65 -3.42 -6.14
CA LYS A 75 -13.05 -2.19 -5.60
C LYS A 75 -13.47 -1.98 -4.13
N GLY A 76 -12.49 -1.79 -3.26
CA GLY A 76 -12.70 -1.54 -1.83
C GLY A 76 -12.89 -2.79 -0.97
N VAL A 77 -12.95 -3.99 -1.57
CA VAL A 77 -13.06 -5.25 -0.81
C VAL A 77 -11.69 -5.66 -0.27
N ILE A 78 -11.63 -6.05 1.00
CA ILE A 78 -10.45 -6.66 1.62
C ILE A 78 -10.58 -8.18 1.48
N CYS A 79 -9.54 -8.84 0.96
CA CYS A 79 -9.59 -10.29 0.77
C CYS A 79 -9.47 -11.06 2.09
N GLU A 80 -10.48 -11.83 2.52
CA GLU A 80 -10.36 -12.65 3.74
C GLU A 80 -9.19 -13.66 3.76
N LYS A 81 -8.67 -14.10 2.60
CA LYS A 81 -7.56 -15.08 2.56
C LYS A 81 -6.19 -14.43 2.75
N CYS A 82 -5.96 -13.26 2.17
CA CYS A 82 -4.63 -12.62 2.13
C CYS A 82 -4.59 -11.23 2.79
N GLY A 83 -5.74 -10.64 3.14
CA GLY A 83 -5.84 -9.32 3.76
C GLY A 83 -5.59 -8.14 2.83
N VAL A 84 -5.35 -8.37 1.53
CA VAL A 84 -5.07 -7.29 0.58
C VAL A 84 -6.35 -6.55 0.20
N LEU A 85 -6.30 -5.21 0.29
CA LEU A 85 -7.35 -4.31 -0.17
C LEU A 85 -7.31 -4.17 -1.70
N ILE A 86 -8.42 -4.48 -2.34
CA ILE A 86 -8.57 -4.31 -3.79
C ILE A 86 -8.66 -2.82 -4.13
N SER A 87 -7.54 -2.29 -4.63
CA SER A 87 -7.30 -0.89 -4.92
C SER A 87 -6.46 -0.76 -6.21
N PRO A 88 -6.38 0.44 -6.81
CA PRO A 88 -5.39 0.67 -7.85
C PRO A 88 -3.98 0.63 -7.23
N LEU A 89 -3.00 0.21 -8.02
CA LEU A 89 -1.59 0.25 -7.66
C LEU A 89 -1.21 1.71 -7.37
N LYS A 90 -0.65 1.96 -6.18
CA LYS A 90 -0.04 3.25 -5.86
C LYS A 90 1.29 3.33 -6.64
N GLN A 91 1.37 4.27 -7.58
CA GLN A 91 2.60 4.60 -8.31
C GLN A 91 3.47 5.54 -7.47
#